data_AF-A0A9D7I9L0-F1
#
_entry.id   AF-A0A9D7I9L0-F1
#
_cell.length_a   1.000
_cell.length_b   1.000
_cell.length_c   1.000
_cell.angle_alpha   90.00
_cell.angle_beta   90.00
_cell.angle_gamma   90.00
#
_symmetry.space_group_name_H-M   'P 1'
#
loop_
_entity.id
_entity.type
_entity.pdbx_description
1 polymer ?
#
loop_
_entity_poly.entity_id
_entity_poly.type
_entity_poly.pdbx_seq_one_letter_code
_entity_poly.pdbx_strand_id
1 'polypeptide(L)'
;MLTRSLALDPLDCGVHVRLVQFWRRNGNLKRAREQLEAGLCHFPDDVALLTEAVENALAGSAFKKATASARRLLELDPLNRKVRALVGNAHLSHAVKQIGAEKPDAAKKEIIEAANWLTSVVDQGRMHLLQAWTEPEGSAERLRLAQLAVTNWGGGLAAGWRLLREAQGTFQRVGLTTSAWLLSEAGIDTSKALTHAGLLELAQVMEQESPIVGKGLDSLVVWRKEIARMAAMQAFDADACVRLCEAFRRHQDYDLAEKFANAARKRWPDRPIFVYHAVAARSGKMGRIHSDQDFSDLEKAQLRAHQSKDIRLAERIERLFEADDPIPDFADLDFPGALDSPIDLAKLDPEVFRKVLEESIKYDGGKSFLKNACQDLGDALVRQVERECAGDSKAFLRRLVDLIVTKIVDGFSAPAPIAPAKIVKPQKPIPGQGNLFDE
;
A
#
# COMPACT_ATOMS: atom_id res chain seq x y z
N MET A 1 -24.65 13.87 -4.41
CA MET A 1 -24.64 15.04 -5.33
C MET A 1 -24.79 14.64 -6.79
N LEU A 2 -24.09 13.62 -7.30
CA LEU A 2 -24.14 13.22 -8.73
C LEU A 2 -25.55 12.88 -9.27
N THR A 3 -26.38 12.18 -8.50
CA THR A 3 -27.78 11.86 -8.91
C THR A 3 -28.67 13.09 -9.03
N ARG A 4 -28.44 14.12 -8.19
CA ARG A 4 -29.13 15.42 -8.31
C ARG A 4 -28.68 16.19 -9.55
N SER A 5 -27.39 16.10 -9.91
CA SER A 5 -26.87 16.66 -11.16
C SER A 5 -27.56 16.05 -12.38
N LEU A 6 -27.73 14.72 -12.39
CA LEU A 6 -28.40 14.02 -13.50
C LEU A 6 -29.90 14.35 -13.60
N ALA A 7 -30.55 14.70 -12.49
CA ALA A 7 -31.93 15.18 -12.49
C ALA A 7 -32.07 16.59 -13.10
N LEU A 8 -31.00 17.39 -13.07
CA LEU A 8 -30.95 18.73 -13.64
C LEU A 8 -30.49 18.71 -15.10
N ASP A 9 -29.55 17.82 -15.44
CA ASP A 9 -29.06 17.59 -16.80
C ASP A 9 -28.94 16.08 -17.09
N PRO A 10 -29.98 15.45 -17.68
CA PRO A 10 -29.94 14.04 -18.06
C PRO A 10 -28.94 13.72 -19.19
N LEU A 11 -28.45 14.74 -19.90
CA LEU A 11 -27.55 14.61 -21.05
C LEU A 11 -26.07 14.85 -20.70
N ASP A 12 -25.72 14.92 -19.40
CA ASP A 12 -24.32 14.92 -18.98
C ASP A 12 -23.75 13.48 -19.00
N CYS A 13 -23.14 13.10 -20.12
CA CYS A 13 -22.45 11.81 -20.29
C CYS A 13 -21.39 11.55 -19.21
N GLY A 14 -20.65 12.60 -18.79
CA GLY A 14 -19.62 12.48 -17.78
C GLY A 14 -20.17 12.13 -16.39
N VAL A 15 -21.40 12.56 -16.05
CA VAL A 15 -22.09 12.15 -14.82
C VAL A 15 -22.54 10.70 -14.91
N HIS A 16 -23.06 10.24 -16.06
CA HIS A 16 -23.40 8.83 -16.27
C HIS A 16 -22.20 7.92 -16.05
N VAL A 17 -21.05 8.21 -16.68
CA VAL A 17 -19.80 7.44 -16.51
C VAL A 17 -19.37 7.37 -15.04
N ARG A 18 -19.35 8.53 -14.34
CA ARG A 18 -18.95 8.59 -12.93
C ARG A 18 -19.89 7.80 -12.01
N LEU A 19 -21.20 7.83 -12.27
CA LEU A 19 -22.17 7.05 -11.50
C LEU A 19 -22.02 5.54 -11.72
N VAL A 20 -21.78 5.10 -12.96
CA VAL A 20 -21.51 3.67 -13.25
C VAL A 20 -20.24 3.21 -12.52
N GLN A 21 -19.15 3.98 -12.59
CA GLN A 21 -17.91 3.68 -11.88
C GLN A 21 -18.11 3.61 -10.36
N PHE A 22 -18.86 4.56 -9.80
CA PHE A 22 -19.18 4.60 -8.37
C PHE A 22 -19.92 3.34 -7.93
N TRP A 23 -21.01 2.98 -8.60
CA TRP A 23 -21.79 1.80 -8.23
C TRP A 23 -21.00 0.50 -8.40
N ARG A 24 -20.19 0.39 -9.46
CA ARG A 24 -19.32 -0.77 -9.70
C ARG A 24 -18.25 -0.94 -8.62
N ARG A 25 -17.57 0.14 -8.23
CA ARG A 25 -16.56 0.13 -7.14
C ARG A 25 -17.17 -0.29 -5.80
N ASN A 26 -18.42 0.08 -5.56
CA ASN A 26 -19.18 -0.32 -4.37
C ASN A 26 -19.84 -1.71 -4.48
N GLY A 27 -19.52 -2.50 -5.52
CA GLY A 27 -20.06 -3.85 -5.72
C GLY A 27 -21.53 -3.92 -6.15
N ASN A 28 -22.21 -2.79 -6.32
CA ASN A 28 -23.61 -2.75 -6.74
C ASN A 28 -23.75 -2.79 -8.27
N LEU A 29 -23.45 -3.96 -8.85
CA LEU A 29 -23.48 -4.18 -10.30
C LEU A 29 -24.87 -4.00 -10.91
N LYS A 30 -25.94 -4.18 -10.12
CA LYS A 30 -27.32 -3.95 -10.57
C LYS A 30 -27.55 -2.46 -10.85
N ARG A 31 -27.25 -1.59 -9.89
CA ARG A 31 -27.37 -0.13 -10.08
C ARG A 31 -26.40 0.39 -11.14
N ALA A 32 -25.19 -0.17 -11.21
CA ALA A 32 -24.25 0.16 -12.27
C ALA A 32 -24.83 -0.15 -13.65
N ARG A 33 -25.52 -1.28 -13.81
CA ARG A 33 -26.19 -1.66 -15.05
C ARG A 33 -27.36 -0.75 -15.40
N GLU A 34 -28.24 -0.46 -14.43
CA GLU A 34 -29.38 0.45 -14.63
C GLU A 34 -28.91 1.84 -15.10
N GLN A 35 -27.89 2.38 -14.45
CA GLN A 35 -27.31 3.67 -14.83
C GLN A 35 -26.63 3.63 -16.21
N LEU A 36 -25.93 2.53 -16.50
CA LEU A 36 -25.27 2.33 -17.79
C LEU A 36 -26.28 2.25 -18.94
N GLU A 37 -27.38 1.50 -18.75
CA GLU A 37 -28.45 1.41 -19.75
C GLU A 37 -29.09 2.78 -20.00
N ALA A 38 -29.36 3.55 -18.93
CA ALA A 38 -29.84 4.92 -19.07
C ALA A 38 -28.86 5.82 -19.85
N GLY A 39 -27.55 5.72 -19.57
CA GLY A 39 -26.53 6.45 -20.31
C GLY A 39 -26.46 6.06 -21.78
N LEU A 40 -26.44 4.75 -22.09
CA LEU A 40 -26.36 4.23 -23.46
C LEU A 40 -27.64 4.50 -24.27
N CYS A 41 -28.80 4.70 -23.63
CA CYS A 41 -30.00 5.17 -24.32
C CYS A 41 -29.83 6.56 -24.93
N HIS A 42 -29.07 7.44 -24.26
CA HIS A 42 -28.79 8.80 -24.75
C HIS A 42 -27.51 8.87 -25.60
N PHE A 43 -26.51 8.05 -25.27
CA PHE A 43 -25.17 8.07 -25.86
C PHE A 43 -24.72 6.68 -26.30
N PRO A 44 -25.36 6.09 -27.33
CA PRO A 44 -25.14 4.68 -27.71
C PRO A 44 -23.73 4.40 -28.26
N ASP A 45 -23.05 5.42 -28.77
CA ASP A 45 -21.72 5.34 -29.39
C ASP A 45 -20.65 6.12 -28.61
N ASP A 46 -20.92 6.47 -27.35
CA ASP A 46 -19.90 7.10 -26.52
C ASP A 46 -18.86 6.08 -26.05
N VAL A 47 -17.58 6.35 -26.36
CA VAL A 47 -16.47 5.44 -26.08
C VAL A 47 -16.27 5.20 -24.58
N ALA A 48 -16.49 6.21 -23.73
CA ALA A 48 -16.32 6.08 -22.29
C ALA A 48 -17.42 5.21 -21.67
N LEU A 49 -18.68 5.41 -22.07
CA LEU A 49 -19.80 4.56 -21.64
C LEU A 49 -19.68 3.14 -22.17
N LEU A 50 -19.27 2.95 -23.42
CA LEU A 50 -19.01 1.62 -23.97
C LEU A 50 -17.84 0.92 -23.25
N THR A 51 -16.80 1.66 -22.83
CA THR A 51 -15.72 1.12 -21.99
C THR A 51 -16.25 0.64 -20.64
N GLU A 52 -17.08 1.44 -19.95
CA GLU A 52 -17.72 1.00 -18.71
C GLU A 52 -18.68 -0.16 -18.93
N ALA A 53 -19.32 -0.28 -20.10
CA ALA A 53 -20.16 -1.42 -20.44
C ALA A 53 -19.37 -2.72 -20.49
N VAL A 54 -18.18 -2.70 -21.09
CA VAL A 54 -17.27 -3.85 -21.11
C VAL A 54 -16.84 -4.19 -19.67
N GLU A 55 -16.35 -3.23 -18.90
CA GLU A 55 -15.86 -3.46 -17.53
C GLU A 55 -16.97 -3.97 -16.59
N ASN A 56 -18.18 -3.41 -16.67
CA ASN A 56 -19.33 -3.83 -15.86
C ASN A 56 -19.83 -5.22 -16.26
N ALA A 57 -19.85 -5.54 -17.55
CA ALA A 57 -20.21 -6.87 -18.03
C ALA A 57 -19.20 -7.92 -17.57
N LEU A 58 -17.89 -7.63 -17.63
CA LEU A 58 -16.84 -8.52 -17.12
C LEU A 58 -16.94 -8.72 -15.61
N ALA A 59 -17.17 -7.64 -14.84
CA ALA A 59 -17.39 -7.74 -13.39
C ALA A 59 -18.59 -8.65 -13.05
N GLY A 60 -19.64 -8.63 -13.87
CA GLY A 60 -20.80 -9.52 -13.75
C GLY A 60 -20.64 -10.89 -14.43
N SER A 61 -19.45 -11.26 -14.91
CA SER A 61 -19.21 -12.51 -15.68
C SER A 61 -20.10 -12.68 -16.93
N ALA A 62 -20.58 -11.58 -17.50
CA ALA A 62 -21.44 -11.55 -18.69
C ALA A 62 -20.60 -11.42 -19.98
N PHE A 63 -19.74 -12.40 -20.25
CA PHE A 63 -18.73 -12.33 -21.33
C PHE A 63 -19.31 -12.01 -22.71
N LYS A 64 -20.43 -12.62 -23.11
CA LYS A 64 -21.07 -12.33 -24.41
C LYS A 64 -21.45 -10.85 -24.55
N LYS A 65 -21.95 -10.23 -23.48
CA LYS A 65 -22.27 -8.79 -23.46
C LYS A 65 -21.00 -7.95 -23.53
N ALA A 66 -19.96 -8.33 -22.77
CA ALA A 66 -18.67 -7.66 -22.81
C ALA A 66 -18.06 -7.67 -24.22
N THR A 67 -18.04 -8.84 -24.89
CA THR A 67 -17.54 -8.98 -26.25
C THR A 67 -18.36 -8.16 -27.26
N ALA A 68 -19.69 -8.13 -27.13
CA ALA A 68 -20.55 -7.33 -28.00
C ALA A 68 -20.26 -5.82 -27.85
N SER A 69 -20.21 -5.31 -26.61
CA SER A 69 -19.87 -3.91 -26.35
C SER A 69 -18.45 -3.57 -26.80
N ALA A 70 -17.50 -4.48 -26.63
CA ALA A 70 -16.12 -4.30 -27.06
C ALA A 70 -15.98 -4.23 -28.58
N ARG A 71 -16.72 -5.07 -29.33
CA ARG A 71 -16.73 -5.00 -30.80
C ARG A 71 -17.26 -3.66 -31.28
N ARG A 72 -18.40 -3.21 -30.74
CA ARG A 72 -18.96 -1.88 -31.06
C ARG A 72 -17.98 -0.76 -30.72
N LEU A 73 -17.32 -0.84 -29.57
CA LEU A 73 -16.30 0.14 -29.20
C LEU A 73 -15.12 0.14 -30.17
N LEU A 74 -14.63 -1.03 -30.60
CA LEU A 74 -13.51 -1.12 -31.55
C LEU A 74 -13.88 -0.74 -32.98
N GLU A 75 -15.16 -0.76 -33.35
CA GLU A 75 -15.63 -0.15 -34.60
C GLU A 75 -15.45 1.37 -34.58
N LEU A 76 -15.60 1.99 -33.41
CA LEU A 76 -15.44 3.44 -33.19
C LEU A 76 -13.97 3.83 -32.95
N ASP A 77 -13.25 3.03 -32.16
CA ASP A 77 -11.84 3.21 -31.81
C ASP A 77 -11.05 1.89 -31.99
N PRO A 78 -10.61 1.58 -33.23
CA PRO A 78 -9.89 0.33 -33.52
C PRO A 78 -8.56 0.18 -32.76
N LEU A 79 -7.98 1.29 -32.30
CA LEU A 79 -6.69 1.37 -31.61
C LEU A 79 -6.83 1.28 -30.09
N ASN A 80 -8.04 1.05 -29.56
CA ASN A 80 -8.27 0.94 -28.12
C ASN A 80 -7.60 -0.32 -27.52
N ARG A 81 -6.32 -0.19 -27.17
CA ARG A 81 -5.52 -1.28 -26.58
C ARG A 81 -6.08 -1.74 -25.24
N LYS A 82 -6.69 -0.82 -24.47
CA LYS A 82 -7.27 -1.12 -23.16
C LYS A 82 -8.41 -2.14 -23.28
N VAL A 83 -9.37 -1.91 -24.18
CA VAL A 83 -10.53 -2.81 -24.35
C VAL A 83 -10.10 -4.16 -24.92
N ARG A 84 -9.17 -4.16 -25.89
CA ARG A 84 -8.56 -5.41 -26.38
C ARG A 84 -7.92 -6.22 -25.26
N ALA A 85 -7.09 -5.58 -24.45
CA ALA A 85 -6.44 -6.23 -23.31
C ALA A 85 -7.46 -6.73 -22.27
N LEU A 86 -8.53 -5.97 -21.99
CA LEU A 86 -9.56 -6.37 -21.03
C LEU A 86 -10.30 -7.64 -21.48
N VAL A 87 -10.79 -7.69 -22.72
CA VAL A 87 -11.53 -8.85 -23.24
C VAL A 87 -10.61 -10.05 -23.41
N GLY A 88 -9.42 -9.85 -23.97
CA GLY A 88 -8.43 -10.91 -24.13
C GLY A 88 -8.03 -11.53 -22.80
N ASN A 89 -7.72 -10.73 -21.78
CA ASN A 89 -7.37 -11.23 -20.46
C ASN A 89 -8.55 -11.93 -19.77
N ALA A 90 -9.79 -11.50 -20.02
CA ALA A 90 -10.98 -12.18 -19.51
C ALA A 90 -11.11 -13.61 -20.07
N HIS A 91 -10.84 -13.80 -21.38
CA HIS A 91 -10.77 -15.14 -21.98
C HIS A 91 -9.63 -15.98 -21.39
N LEU A 92 -8.43 -15.41 -21.21
CA LEU A 92 -7.32 -16.14 -20.57
C LEU A 92 -7.61 -16.53 -19.11
N SER A 93 -8.25 -15.65 -18.34
CA SER A 93 -8.70 -15.98 -16.98
C SER A 93 -9.73 -17.11 -16.97
N HIS A 94 -10.63 -17.15 -17.96
CA HIS A 94 -11.56 -18.28 -18.10
C HIS A 94 -10.83 -19.57 -18.52
N ALA A 95 -9.86 -19.49 -19.43
CA ALA A 95 -9.02 -20.61 -19.82
C ALA A 95 -8.27 -21.21 -18.62
N VAL A 96 -7.66 -20.38 -17.78
CA VAL A 96 -7.02 -20.80 -16.51
C VAL A 96 -7.99 -21.58 -15.64
N LYS A 97 -9.23 -21.09 -15.48
CA LYS A 97 -10.27 -21.79 -14.73
C LYS A 97 -10.65 -23.14 -15.34
N GLN A 98 -10.70 -23.24 -16.68
CA GLN A 98 -10.98 -24.50 -17.37
C GLN A 98 -9.82 -25.49 -17.26
N ILE A 99 -8.57 -25.02 -17.32
CA ILE A 99 -7.36 -25.85 -17.10
C ILE A 99 -7.38 -26.42 -15.68
N GLY A 100 -7.60 -25.58 -14.67
CA GLY A 100 -7.71 -26.03 -13.28
C GLY A 100 -8.92 -26.95 -13.00
N ALA A 101 -9.92 -26.94 -13.88
CA ALA A 101 -11.07 -27.85 -13.86
C ALA A 101 -10.90 -29.07 -14.78
N GLU A 102 -9.68 -29.30 -15.30
CA GLU A 102 -9.32 -30.44 -16.16
C GLU A 102 -10.15 -30.51 -17.46
N LYS A 103 -10.49 -29.35 -18.04
CA LYS A 103 -11.26 -29.21 -19.29
C LYS A 103 -10.40 -28.60 -20.41
N PRO A 104 -9.43 -29.35 -20.97
CA PRO A 104 -8.47 -28.83 -21.93
C PRO A 104 -9.13 -28.31 -23.21
N ASP A 105 -10.15 -28.97 -23.73
CA ASP A 105 -10.84 -28.53 -24.97
C ASP A 105 -11.57 -27.19 -24.79
N ALA A 106 -12.18 -26.98 -23.62
CA ALA A 106 -12.81 -25.70 -23.29
C ALA A 106 -11.76 -24.60 -23.14
N ALA A 107 -10.64 -24.89 -22.47
CA ALA A 107 -9.53 -23.96 -22.34
C ALA A 107 -8.93 -23.57 -23.71
N LYS A 108 -8.71 -24.54 -24.61
CA LYS A 108 -8.21 -24.28 -25.97
C LYS A 108 -9.10 -23.30 -26.74
N LYS A 109 -10.43 -23.46 -26.66
CA LYS A 109 -11.38 -22.52 -27.29
C LYS A 109 -11.24 -21.10 -26.74
N GLU A 110 -11.15 -20.95 -25.43
CA GLU A 110 -10.96 -19.64 -24.80
C GLU A 110 -9.63 -19.00 -25.17
N ILE A 111 -8.55 -19.77 -25.30
CA ILE A 111 -7.24 -19.23 -25.72
C ILE A 111 -7.28 -18.78 -27.18
N ILE A 112 -7.96 -19.52 -28.06
CA ILE A 112 -8.16 -19.10 -29.46
C ILE A 112 -8.95 -17.78 -29.51
N GLU A 113 -10.01 -17.65 -28.72
CA GLU A 113 -10.76 -16.39 -28.63
C GLU A 113 -9.88 -15.24 -28.12
N ALA A 114 -9.05 -15.48 -27.10
CA ALA A 114 -8.12 -14.47 -26.58
C ALA A 114 -7.12 -13.96 -27.64
N ALA A 115 -6.65 -14.84 -28.53
CA ALA A 115 -5.71 -14.50 -29.59
C ALA A 115 -6.27 -13.47 -30.60
N ASN A 116 -7.60 -13.36 -30.72
CA ASN A 116 -8.24 -12.32 -31.55
C ASN A 116 -8.09 -10.91 -30.97
N TRP A 117 -7.78 -10.80 -29.68
CA TRP A 117 -7.70 -9.54 -28.95
C TRP A 117 -6.28 -9.16 -28.57
N LEU A 118 -5.46 -10.14 -28.18
CA LEU A 118 -4.14 -9.94 -27.62
C LEU A 118 -3.05 -10.07 -28.69
N THR A 119 -2.25 -9.02 -28.85
CA THR A 119 -1.22 -8.96 -29.89
C THR A 119 0.18 -8.73 -29.35
N SER A 120 0.35 -8.50 -28.05
CA SER A 120 1.68 -8.27 -27.49
C SER A 120 2.46 -9.58 -27.36
N VAL A 121 3.79 -9.51 -27.46
CA VAL A 121 4.66 -10.68 -27.30
C VAL A 121 4.51 -11.29 -25.90
N VAL A 122 4.28 -10.46 -24.88
CA VAL A 122 4.04 -10.91 -23.50
C VAL A 122 2.75 -11.72 -23.41
N ASP A 123 1.67 -11.25 -24.04
CA ASP A 123 0.40 -11.97 -24.08
C ASP A 123 0.52 -13.28 -24.87
N GLN A 124 1.25 -13.26 -25.99
CA GLN A 124 1.54 -14.48 -26.75
C GLN A 124 2.31 -15.50 -25.91
N GLY A 125 3.29 -15.06 -25.12
CA GLY A 125 3.98 -15.93 -24.18
C GLY A 125 3.02 -16.59 -23.19
N ARG A 126 2.09 -15.81 -22.63
CA ARG A 126 1.05 -16.34 -21.73
C ARG A 126 0.11 -17.33 -22.43
N MET A 127 -0.33 -17.02 -23.65
CA MET A 127 -1.16 -17.94 -24.44
C MET A 127 -0.47 -19.27 -24.71
N HIS A 128 0.81 -19.24 -25.12
CA HIS A 128 1.59 -20.47 -25.33
C HIS A 128 1.74 -21.28 -24.05
N LEU A 129 1.96 -20.63 -22.89
CA LEU A 129 2.03 -21.35 -21.61
C LEU A 129 0.71 -22.03 -21.27
N LEU A 130 -0.41 -21.32 -21.42
CA LEU A 130 -1.72 -21.91 -21.15
C LEU A 130 -2.05 -23.05 -22.13
N GLN A 131 -1.69 -22.91 -23.41
CA GLN A 131 -1.81 -24.00 -24.38
C GLN A 131 -0.96 -25.20 -23.97
N ALA A 132 0.28 -25.00 -23.51
CA ALA A 132 1.13 -26.07 -23.03
C ALA A 132 0.46 -26.88 -21.91
N TRP A 133 -0.27 -26.23 -21.00
CA TRP A 133 -1.01 -26.90 -19.93
C TRP A 133 -2.31 -27.57 -20.36
N THR A 134 -2.76 -27.35 -21.60
CA THR A 134 -3.86 -28.15 -22.20
C THR A 134 -3.36 -29.40 -22.91
N GLU A 135 -2.04 -29.52 -23.10
CA GLU A 135 -1.41 -30.70 -23.70
C GLU A 135 -1.00 -31.72 -22.63
N PRO A 136 -0.93 -33.03 -22.98
CA PRO A 136 -0.50 -34.06 -22.05
C PRO A 136 0.88 -33.78 -21.46
N GLU A 137 1.06 -34.10 -20.18
CA GLU A 137 2.34 -33.98 -19.47
C GLU A 137 3.46 -34.76 -20.18
N GLY A 138 4.62 -34.14 -20.34
CA GLY A 138 5.78 -34.75 -21.03
C GLY A 138 5.65 -34.85 -22.56
N SER A 139 4.56 -34.41 -23.17
CA SER A 139 4.42 -34.41 -24.63
C SER A 139 5.36 -33.40 -25.29
N ALA A 140 5.90 -33.73 -26.47
CA ALA A 140 6.81 -32.84 -27.20
C ALA A 140 6.20 -31.45 -27.47
N GLU A 141 4.88 -31.40 -27.73
CA GLU A 141 4.19 -30.14 -27.98
C GLU A 141 4.06 -29.28 -26.71
N ARG A 142 3.78 -29.88 -25.55
CA ARG A 142 3.81 -29.17 -24.26
C ARG A 142 5.15 -28.51 -24.00
N LEU A 143 6.24 -29.28 -24.18
CA LEU A 143 7.60 -28.75 -23.99
C LEU A 143 7.88 -27.60 -24.97
N ARG A 144 7.54 -27.78 -26.25
CA ARG A 144 7.73 -26.75 -27.29
C ARG A 144 6.99 -25.46 -26.94
N LEU A 145 5.72 -25.55 -26.54
CA LEU A 145 4.89 -24.40 -26.18
C LEU A 145 5.38 -23.71 -24.90
N ALA A 146 5.79 -24.46 -23.88
CA ALA A 146 6.36 -23.91 -22.65
C ALA A 146 7.68 -23.15 -22.93
N GLN A 147 8.55 -23.70 -23.77
CA GLN A 147 9.80 -23.04 -24.17
C GLN A 147 9.54 -21.79 -25.02
N LEU A 148 8.54 -21.83 -25.91
CA LEU A 148 8.14 -20.67 -26.70
C LEU A 148 7.57 -19.56 -25.81
N ALA A 149 6.82 -19.90 -24.76
CA ALA A 149 6.35 -18.95 -23.76
C ALA A 149 7.53 -18.24 -23.06
N VAL A 150 8.52 -19.01 -22.60
CA VAL A 150 9.73 -18.49 -21.96
C VAL A 150 10.52 -17.60 -22.90
N THR A 151 10.66 -17.99 -24.16
CA THR A 151 11.36 -17.22 -25.20
C THR A 151 10.67 -15.88 -25.46
N ASN A 152 9.33 -15.88 -25.57
CA ASN A 152 8.54 -14.66 -25.74
C ASN A 152 8.66 -13.70 -24.54
N TRP A 153 8.92 -14.23 -23.35
CA TRP A 153 9.18 -13.44 -22.15
C TRP A 153 10.63 -13.00 -21.96
N GLY A 154 11.53 -13.35 -22.89
CA GLY A 154 12.95 -13.01 -22.85
C GLY A 154 13.83 -13.99 -22.07
N GLY A 155 13.27 -15.08 -21.53
CA GLY A 155 13.99 -16.09 -20.77
C GLY A 155 14.37 -15.67 -19.35
N GLY A 156 15.31 -16.42 -18.76
CA GLY A 156 15.92 -16.10 -17.46
C GLY A 156 14.96 -16.07 -16.26
N LEU A 157 15.33 -15.28 -15.25
CA LEU A 157 14.60 -15.17 -13.99
C LEU A 157 13.19 -14.58 -14.16
N ALA A 158 13.04 -13.55 -15.00
CA ALA A 158 11.76 -12.88 -15.19
C ALA A 158 10.71 -13.79 -15.86
N ALA A 159 11.12 -14.54 -16.90
CA ALA A 159 10.24 -15.54 -17.51
C ALA A 159 9.89 -16.67 -16.53
N GLY A 160 10.86 -17.13 -15.74
CA GLY A 160 10.63 -18.14 -14.71
C GLY A 160 9.66 -17.68 -13.62
N TRP A 161 9.78 -16.43 -13.16
CA TRP A 161 8.83 -15.83 -12.22
C TRP A 161 7.42 -15.77 -12.80
N ARG A 162 7.25 -15.30 -14.05
CA ARG A 162 5.93 -15.28 -14.73
C ARG A 162 5.31 -16.67 -14.84
N LEU A 163 6.12 -17.68 -15.20
CA LEU A 163 5.68 -19.06 -15.31
C LEU A 163 5.17 -19.58 -13.97
N LEU A 164 5.93 -19.40 -12.89
CA LEU A 164 5.53 -19.85 -11.55
C LEU A 164 4.31 -19.08 -11.03
N ARG A 165 4.25 -17.78 -11.33
CA ARG A 165 3.12 -16.92 -11.04
C ARG A 165 1.82 -17.43 -11.69
N GLU A 166 1.85 -17.74 -12.98
CA GLU A 166 0.66 -18.29 -13.68
C GLU A 166 0.31 -19.70 -13.16
N ALA A 167 1.32 -20.53 -12.86
CA ALA A 167 1.10 -21.88 -12.36
C ALA A 167 0.41 -21.86 -10.99
N GLN A 168 0.82 -20.94 -10.11
CA GLN A 168 0.21 -20.70 -8.80
C GLN A 168 -1.23 -20.21 -8.88
N GLY A 169 -1.59 -19.47 -9.94
CA GLY A 169 -2.97 -19.07 -10.22
C GLY A 169 -3.85 -20.18 -10.83
N THR A 170 -3.23 -21.22 -11.38
CA THR A 170 -3.92 -22.27 -12.14
C THR A 170 -4.08 -23.57 -11.34
N PHE A 171 -3.03 -24.01 -10.66
CA PHE A 171 -2.97 -25.31 -10.00
C PHE A 171 -3.08 -25.19 -8.48
N GLN A 172 -3.84 -26.10 -7.88
CA GLN A 172 -3.96 -26.18 -6.43
C GLN A 172 -2.63 -26.70 -5.86
N ARG A 173 -1.84 -25.80 -5.26
CA ARG A 173 -0.55 -26.07 -4.56
C ARG A 173 0.64 -26.32 -5.48
N VAL A 174 1.25 -25.23 -5.93
CA VAL A 174 2.57 -25.26 -6.57
C VAL A 174 3.64 -25.09 -5.49
N GLY A 175 4.19 -26.20 -5.00
CA GLY A 175 5.29 -26.22 -4.04
C GLY A 175 6.66 -26.09 -4.71
N LEU A 176 7.74 -26.19 -3.92
CA LEU A 176 9.11 -26.06 -4.42
C LEU A 176 9.46 -27.11 -5.50
N THR A 177 9.13 -28.39 -5.27
CA THR A 177 9.43 -29.48 -6.22
C THR A 177 8.71 -29.28 -7.55
N THR A 178 7.40 -28.99 -7.50
CA THR A 178 6.59 -28.68 -8.69
C THR A 178 7.13 -27.46 -9.42
N SER A 179 7.54 -26.43 -8.68
CA SER A 179 8.14 -25.22 -9.27
C SER A 179 9.43 -25.54 -10.03
N ALA A 180 10.34 -26.30 -9.41
CA ALA A 180 11.59 -26.69 -10.06
C ALA A 180 11.35 -27.54 -11.31
N TRP A 181 10.38 -28.46 -11.26
CA TRP A 181 10.00 -29.28 -12.40
C TRP A 181 9.42 -28.44 -13.55
N LEU A 182 8.46 -27.56 -13.28
CA LEU A 182 7.86 -26.68 -14.30
C LEU A 182 8.90 -25.78 -14.99
N LEU A 183 9.85 -25.24 -14.22
CA LEU A 183 10.95 -24.46 -14.76
C LEU A 183 11.84 -25.29 -15.68
N SER A 184 12.18 -26.51 -15.25
CA SER A 184 13.00 -27.42 -16.06
C SER A 184 12.27 -27.86 -17.34
N GLU A 185 10.97 -28.14 -17.27
CA GLU A 185 10.14 -28.50 -18.43
C GLU A 185 10.15 -27.36 -19.47
N ALA A 186 10.08 -26.10 -18.99
CA ALA A 186 10.15 -24.92 -19.84
C ALA A 186 11.58 -24.52 -20.27
N GLY A 187 12.60 -25.32 -19.94
CA GLY A 187 13.99 -25.09 -20.34
C GLY A 187 14.73 -24.02 -19.52
N ILE A 188 14.24 -23.66 -18.33
CA ILE A 188 14.89 -22.69 -17.44
C ILE A 188 15.85 -23.41 -16.50
N ASP A 189 17.15 -23.18 -16.70
CA ASP A 189 18.19 -23.55 -15.75
C ASP A 189 18.16 -22.57 -14.56
N THR A 190 17.68 -23.05 -13.42
CA THR A 190 17.47 -22.23 -12.21
C THR A 190 18.76 -21.61 -11.68
N SER A 191 19.90 -22.26 -11.88
CA SER A 191 21.21 -21.78 -11.43
C SER A 191 21.74 -20.66 -12.31
N LYS A 192 21.53 -20.76 -13.63
CA LYS A 192 21.99 -19.75 -14.61
C LYS A 192 21.03 -18.58 -14.75
N ALA A 193 19.74 -18.80 -14.47
CA ALA A 193 18.71 -17.77 -14.57
C ALA A 193 18.95 -16.61 -13.59
N LEU A 194 19.52 -16.89 -12.42
CA LEU A 194 19.74 -15.90 -11.38
C LEU A 194 21.09 -15.20 -11.53
N THR A 195 21.05 -13.98 -12.06
CA THR A 195 22.20 -13.08 -12.19
C THR A 195 21.84 -11.69 -11.64
N HIS A 196 22.84 -10.82 -11.43
CA HIS A 196 22.57 -9.42 -11.03
C HIS A 196 21.68 -8.69 -12.03
N ALA A 197 21.97 -8.83 -13.33
CA ALA A 197 21.15 -8.26 -14.40
C ALA A 197 19.74 -8.86 -14.42
N GLY A 198 19.62 -10.19 -14.31
CA GLY A 198 18.34 -10.89 -14.29
C GLY A 198 17.45 -10.48 -13.11
N LEU A 199 18.03 -10.12 -11.96
CA LEU A 199 17.26 -9.62 -10.81
C LEU A 199 16.72 -8.19 -11.05
N LEU A 200 17.48 -7.34 -11.74
CA LEU A 200 17.02 -5.99 -12.12
C LEU A 200 15.98 -6.03 -13.25
N GLU A 201 16.14 -6.95 -14.20
CA GLU A 201 15.13 -7.24 -15.21
C GLU A 201 13.83 -7.73 -14.57
N LEU A 202 13.92 -8.63 -13.59
CA LEU A 202 12.75 -9.06 -12.80
C LEU A 202 12.09 -7.86 -12.12
N ALA A 203 12.85 -6.96 -11.49
CA ALA A 203 12.30 -5.78 -10.84
C ALA A 203 11.52 -4.89 -11.83
N GLN A 204 12.08 -4.67 -13.03
CA GLN A 204 11.41 -3.91 -14.10
C GLN A 204 10.11 -4.58 -14.55
N VAL A 205 10.11 -5.91 -14.68
CA VAL A 205 8.90 -6.68 -15.02
C VAL A 205 7.85 -6.55 -13.91
N MET A 206 8.25 -6.68 -12.65
CA MET A 206 7.37 -6.54 -11.48
C MET A 206 6.77 -5.12 -11.38
N GLU A 207 7.50 -4.07 -11.76
CA GLU A 207 6.98 -2.69 -11.78
C GLU A 207 5.81 -2.54 -12.78
N GLN A 208 5.90 -3.22 -13.94
CA GLN A 208 4.91 -3.13 -15.01
C GLN A 208 3.67 -4.00 -14.78
N GLU A 209 3.82 -5.08 -14.03
CA GLU A 209 2.74 -6.03 -13.80
C GLU A 209 1.97 -5.78 -12.51
N SER A 210 0.68 -6.07 -12.54
CA SER A 210 -0.18 -6.00 -11.35
C SER A 210 0.24 -7.06 -10.34
N PRO A 211 0.25 -6.75 -9.04
CA PRO A 211 0.56 -7.73 -8.00
C PRO A 211 -0.51 -8.83 -7.95
N ILE A 212 -0.08 -10.06 -7.69
CA ILE A 212 -1.04 -11.12 -7.34
C ILE A 212 -1.31 -11.04 -5.83
N VAL A 213 -2.58 -10.87 -5.48
CA VAL A 213 -3.02 -10.97 -4.10
C VAL A 213 -3.54 -12.39 -3.87
N GLY A 214 -2.73 -13.23 -3.23
CA GLY A 214 -3.12 -14.58 -2.85
C GLY A 214 -2.29 -15.09 -1.68
N LYS A 215 -2.96 -15.56 -0.61
CA LYS A 215 -2.26 -16.10 0.56
C LYS A 215 -1.46 -17.35 0.15
N GLY A 216 -0.17 -17.35 0.46
CA GLY A 216 0.71 -18.52 0.26
C GLY A 216 1.27 -18.71 -1.14
N LEU A 217 1.17 -17.70 -2.03
CA LEU A 217 1.84 -17.71 -3.32
C LEU A 217 3.26 -17.19 -3.17
N ASP A 218 4.24 -17.97 -3.64
CA ASP A 218 5.65 -17.61 -3.64
C ASP A 218 6.26 -17.95 -5.00
N SER A 219 6.16 -17.02 -5.96
CA SER A 219 6.69 -17.23 -7.32
C SER A 219 8.23 -17.15 -7.38
N LEU A 220 8.88 -16.89 -6.24
CA LEU A 220 10.34 -16.85 -6.09
C LEU A 220 10.87 -18.02 -5.25
N VAL A 221 10.04 -19.00 -4.89
CA VAL A 221 10.37 -20.07 -3.93
C VAL A 221 11.68 -20.80 -4.26
N VAL A 222 11.95 -21.02 -5.54
CA VAL A 222 13.17 -21.69 -6.03
C VAL A 222 14.43 -20.85 -5.83
N TRP A 223 14.32 -19.53 -5.96
CA TRP A 223 15.45 -18.59 -5.91
C TRP A 223 15.57 -17.83 -4.60
N ARG A 224 14.58 -17.92 -3.71
CA ARG A 224 14.44 -17.07 -2.52
C ARG A 224 15.69 -17.02 -1.64
N LYS A 225 16.32 -18.18 -1.39
CA LYS A 225 17.54 -18.26 -0.57
C LYS A 225 18.74 -17.57 -1.23
N GLU A 226 18.89 -17.75 -2.54
CA GLU A 226 19.98 -17.17 -3.32
C GLU A 226 19.80 -15.65 -3.45
N ILE A 227 18.60 -15.18 -3.80
CA ILE A 227 18.27 -13.74 -3.86
C ILE A 227 18.53 -13.07 -2.51
N ALA A 228 18.13 -13.70 -1.41
CA ALA A 228 18.40 -13.22 -0.07
C ALA A 228 19.91 -13.12 0.24
N ARG A 229 20.74 -14.01 -0.32
CA ARG A 229 22.20 -13.94 -0.18
C ARG A 229 22.78 -12.81 -1.00
N MET A 230 22.29 -12.61 -2.23
CA MET A 230 22.75 -11.53 -3.11
C MET A 230 22.55 -10.14 -2.47
N ALA A 231 21.49 -9.95 -1.69
CA ALA A 231 21.28 -8.74 -0.89
C ALA A 231 22.48 -8.43 0.03
N ALA A 232 23.14 -9.46 0.59
CA ALA A 232 24.28 -9.31 1.48
C ALA A 232 25.62 -9.12 0.75
N MET A 233 25.71 -9.48 -0.54
CA MET A 233 26.96 -9.49 -1.32
C MET A 233 27.39 -8.13 -1.87
N GLN A 234 26.66 -7.05 -1.56
CA GLN A 234 26.97 -5.66 -1.99
C GLN A 234 27.05 -5.46 -3.52
N ALA A 235 26.43 -6.32 -4.29
CA ALA A 235 26.55 -6.32 -5.75
C ALA A 235 25.71 -5.25 -6.46
N PHE A 236 24.82 -4.56 -5.73
CA PHE A 236 23.93 -3.54 -6.28
C PHE A 236 24.33 -2.16 -5.77
N ASP A 237 24.16 -1.14 -6.62
CA ASP A 237 24.24 0.25 -6.18
C ASP A 237 22.99 0.66 -5.39
N ALA A 238 22.97 1.90 -4.92
CA ALA A 238 21.90 2.38 -4.05
C ALA A 238 20.56 2.46 -4.79
N ASP A 239 20.55 2.87 -6.06
CA ASP A 239 19.31 3.11 -6.81
C ASP A 239 18.71 1.77 -7.27
N ALA A 240 19.55 0.81 -7.65
CA ALA A 240 19.17 -0.58 -7.85
C ALA A 240 18.53 -1.21 -6.61
N CYS A 241 19.12 -0.98 -5.42
CA CYS A 241 18.54 -1.44 -4.16
C CYS A 241 17.16 -0.82 -3.88
N VAL A 242 16.97 0.48 -4.15
CA VAL A 242 15.65 1.15 -4.00
C VAL A 242 14.63 0.49 -4.93
N ARG A 243 14.96 0.32 -6.22
CA ARG A 243 14.06 -0.33 -7.19
C ARG A 243 13.66 -1.74 -6.77
N LEU A 244 14.62 -2.54 -6.31
CA LEU A 244 14.35 -3.89 -5.80
C LEU A 244 13.41 -3.86 -4.58
N CYS A 245 13.64 -2.96 -3.62
CA CYS A 245 12.76 -2.81 -2.46
C CYS A 245 11.33 -2.42 -2.89
N GLU A 246 11.18 -1.53 -3.86
CA GLU A 246 9.88 -1.10 -4.37
C GLU A 246 9.15 -2.21 -5.12
N ALA A 247 9.85 -2.92 -6.00
CA ALA A 247 9.32 -4.05 -6.75
C ALA A 247 8.81 -5.16 -5.82
N PHE A 248 9.65 -5.61 -4.87
CA PHE A 248 9.26 -6.65 -3.92
C PHE A 248 8.09 -6.22 -3.03
N ARG A 249 8.11 -4.98 -2.51
CA ARG A 249 7.02 -4.48 -1.67
C ARG A 249 5.69 -4.37 -2.44
N ARG A 250 5.73 -3.93 -3.70
CA ARG A 250 4.54 -3.85 -4.57
C ARG A 250 3.86 -5.21 -4.72
N HIS A 251 4.66 -6.28 -4.78
CA HIS A 251 4.21 -7.67 -4.87
C HIS A 251 4.11 -8.38 -3.51
N GLN A 252 4.14 -7.64 -2.41
CA GLN A 252 4.00 -8.15 -1.03
C GLN A 252 5.10 -9.13 -0.58
N ASP A 253 6.24 -9.16 -1.28
CA ASP A 253 7.45 -9.90 -0.90
C ASP A 253 8.26 -9.12 0.15
N TYR A 254 7.63 -8.85 1.29
CA TYR A 254 8.20 -8.01 2.35
C TYR A 254 9.50 -8.57 2.95
N ASP A 255 9.68 -9.89 2.97
CA ASP A 255 10.92 -10.52 3.45
C ASP A 255 12.13 -10.15 2.61
N LEU A 256 11.99 -10.16 1.28
CA LEU A 256 13.08 -9.78 0.39
C LEU A 256 13.29 -8.27 0.42
N ALA A 257 12.21 -7.48 0.40
CA ALA A 257 12.28 -6.02 0.53
C ALA A 257 13.05 -5.61 1.81
N GLU A 258 12.73 -6.20 2.96
CA GLU A 258 13.42 -5.93 4.22
C GLU A 258 14.90 -6.33 4.18
N LYS A 259 15.24 -7.49 3.60
CA LYS A 259 16.64 -7.93 3.49
C LYS A 259 17.48 -6.98 2.65
N PHE A 260 16.96 -6.54 1.49
CA PHE A 260 17.64 -5.56 0.65
C PHE A 260 17.76 -4.21 1.36
N ALA A 261 16.69 -3.73 2.00
CA ALA A 261 16.72 -2.46 2.72
C ALA A 261 17.71 -2.46 3.89
N ASN A 262 17.76 -3.54 4.68
CA ASN A 262 18.69 -3.67 5.81
C ASN A 262 20.15 -3.76 5.35
N ALA A 263 20.42 -4.49 4.25
CA ALA A 263 21.76 -4.54 3.68
C ALA A 263 22.20 -3.17 3.13
N ALA A 264 21.30 -2.47 2.43
CA ALA A 264 21.53 -1.13 1.92
C ALA A 264 21.72 -0.09 3.05
N ARG A 265 20.94 -0.16 4.14
CA ARG A 265 21.09 0.70 5.32
C ARG A 265 22.47 0.58 5.96
N LYS A 266 23.05 -0.62 6.01
CA LYS A 266 24.41 -0.83 6.52
C LYS A 266 25.47 -0.17 5.63
N ARG A 267 25.24 -0.14 4.31
CA ARG A 267 26.18 0.41 3.33
C ARG A 267 26.06 1.92 3.15
N TRP A 268 24.83 2.45 3.22
CA TRP A 268 24.52 3.87 3.06
C TRP A 268 23.70 4.37 4.26
N PRO A 269 24.32 4.49 5.45
CA PRO A 269 23.63 4.90 6.68
C PRO A 269 23.06 6.33 6.61
N ASP A 270 23.59 7.17 5.71
CA ASP A 270 23.15 8.55 5.52
C ASP A 270 21.95 8.67 4.56
N ARG A 271 21.50 7.57 3.94
CA ARG A 271 20.34 7.58 3.03
C ARG A 271 19.05 7.16 3.76
N PRO A 272 18.18 8.12 4.16
CA PRO A 272 16.97 7.82 4.94
C PRO A 272 15.95 6.93 4.20
N ILE A 273 15.99 6.88 2.87
CA ILE A 273 15.11 6.03 2.05
C ILE A 273 15.19 4.54 2.43
N PHE A 274 16.36 4.04 2.84
CA PHE A 274 16.51 2.64 3.24
C PHE A 274 15.93 2.35 4.64
N VAL A 275 15.86 3.35 5.51
CA VAL A 275 15.13 3.25 6.78
C VAL A 275 13.64 3.09 6.48
N TYR A 276 13.11 3.96 5.62
CA TYR A 276 11.72 3.87 5.16
C TYR A 276 11.39 2.49 4.59
N HIS A 277 12.19 1.96 3.66
CA HIS A 277 11.91 0.65 3.05
C HIS A 277 11.96 -0.51 4.06
N ALA A 278 12.91 -0.50 5.00
CA ALA A 278 13.01 -1.54 6.02
C ALA A 278 11.78 -1.56 6.93
N VAL A 279 11.36 -0.39 7.41
CA VAL A 279 10.20 -0.27 8.30
C VAL A 279 8.90 -0.51 7.53
N ALA A 280 8.74 0.02 6.32
CA ALA A 280 7.57 -0.21 5.48
C ALA A 280 7.40 -1.70 5.13
N ALA A 281 8.49 -2.44 4.93
CA ALA A 281 8.43 -3.88 4.73
C ALA A 281 7.97 -4.63 6.00
N ARG A 282 8.51 -4.28 7.18
CA ARG A 282 8.04 -4.85 8.47
C ARG A 282 6.56 -4.53 8.73
N SER A 283 6.17 -3.28 8.53
CA SER A 283 4.79 -2.83 8.68
C SER A 283 3.85 -3.56 7.73
N GLY A 284 4.24 -3.73 6.46
CA GLY A 284 3.47 -4.51 5.48
C GLY A 284 3.22 -5.98 5.90
N LYS A 285 4.13 -6.60 6.65
CA LYS A 285 3.93 -7.96 7.22
C LYS A 285 2.98 -7.97 8.41
N MET A 286 3.10 -6.99 9.30
CA MET A 286 2.41 -6.95 10.59
C MET A 286 1.08 -6.19 10.54
N GLY A 287 0.82 -5.47 9.45
CA GLY A 287 -0.30 -4.54 9.31
C GLY A 287 -0.15 -3.26 10.12
N ARG A 288 1.00 -3.06 10.77
CA ARG A 288 1.31 -1.91 11.64
C ARG A 288 2.81 -1.74 11.86
N ILE A 289 3.27 -0.56 12.22
CA ILE A 289 4.64 -0.28 12.65
C ILE A 289 4.93 -1.12 13.89
N HIS A 290 6.03 -1.86 13.84
CA HIS A 290 6.23 -2.99 14.73
C HIS A 290 6.76 -2.60 16.12
N SER A 291 7.54 -1.51 16.20
CA SER A 291 8.26 -1.14 17.42
C SER A 291 8.45 0.37 17.58
N ASP A 292 8.61 0.82 18.82
CA ASP A 292 8.96 2.21 19.15
C ASP A 292 10.29 2.64 18.50
N GLN A 293 11.21 1.69 18.31
CA GLN A 293 12.46 1.95 17.58
C GLN A 293 12.22 2.23 16.10
N ASP A 294 11.28 1.52 15.46
CA ASP A 294 10.91 1.77 14.07
C ASP A 294 10.27 3.16 13.91
N PHE A 295 9.43 3.58 14.87
CA PHE A 295 8.91 4.95 14.94
C PHE A 295 10.02 5.99 15.04
N SER A 296 10.93 5.84 16.01
CA SER A 296 12.04 6.79 16.20
C SER A 296 12.98 6.83 14.98
N ASP A 297 13.23 5.68 14.35
CA ASP A 297 14.03 5.59 13.14
C ASP A 297 13.36 6.33 11.96
N LEU A 298 12.03 6.20 11.80
CA LEU A 298 11.26 6.92 10.78
C LEU A 298 11.22 8.43 11.03
N GLU A 299 11.00 8.89 12.27
CA GLU A 299 11.02 10.32 12.61
C GLU A 299 12.37 10.96 12.26
N LYS A 300 13.47 10.29 12.63
CA LYS A 300 14.82 10.73 12.26
C LYS A 300 15.02 10.74 10.74
N ALA A 301 14.52 9.73 10.05
CA ALA A 301 14.60 9.65 8.59
C ALA A 301 13.80 10.79 7.92
N GLN A 302 12.61 11.11 8.43
CA GLN A 302 11.76 12.20 7.95
C GLN A 302 12.43 13.56 8.16
N LEU A 303 12.99 13.81 9.34
CA LEU A 303 13.74 15.04 9.62
C LEU A 303 14.91 15.22 8.65
N ARG A 304 15.67 14.15 8.39
CA ARG A 304 16.75 14.16 7.40
C ARG A 304 16.24 14.43 5.99
N ALA A 305 15.11 13.82 5.60
CA ALA A 305 14.49 14.06 4.30
C ALA A 305 14.08 15.53 4.12
N HIS A 306 13.51 16.16 5.15
CA HIS A 306 13.21 17.61 5.13
C HIS A 306 14.48 18.46 5.01
N GLN A 307 15.52 18.13 5.77
CA GLN A 307 16.81 18.83 5.70
C GLN A 307 17.45 18.71 4.31
N SER A 308 17.34 17.55 3.66
CA SER A 308 17.82 17.32 2.30
C SER A 308 16.86 17.78 1.20
N LYS A 309 15.72 18.39 1.56
CA LYS A 309 14.63 18.81 0.65
C LYS A 309 14.06 17.67 -0.20
N ASP A 310 14.11 16.44 0.29
CA ASP A 310 13.45 15.28 -0.31
C ASP A 310 12.00 15.21 0.15
N ILE A 311 11.17 16.06 -0.45
CA ILE A 311 9.74 16.18 -0.13
C ILE A 311 9.01 14.85 -0.36
N ARG A 312 9.38 14.12 -1.41
CA ARG A 312 8.72 12.85 -1.77
C ARG A 312 8.93 11.80 -0.70
N LEU A 313 10.14 11.68 -0.15
CA LEU A 313 10.40 10.75 0.94
C LEU A 313 9.68 11.16 2.23
N ALA A 314 9.69 12.46 2.57
CA ALA A 314 8.99 12.95 3.75
C ALA A 314 7.50 12.60 3.73
N GLU A 315 6.81 12.85 2.61
CA GLU A 315 5.40 12.47 2.42
C GLU A 315 5.17 10.95 2.47
N ARG A 316 6.11 10.15 1.98
CA ARG A 316 6.00 8.68 2.04
C ARG A 316 6.06 8.17 3.48
N ILE A 317 6.89 8.80 4.32
CA ILE A 317 6.99 8.47 5.74
C ILE A 317 5.72 8.93 6.47
N GLU A 318 5.21 10.12 6.17
CA GLU A 318 3.97 10.64 6.74
C GLU A 318 2.77 9.72 6.45
N ARG A 319 2.57 9.31 5.19
CA ARG A 319 1.53 8.34 4.82
C ARG A 319 1.67 7.00 5.55
N LEU A 320 2.89 6.61 5.93
CA LEU A 320 3.11 5.37 6.68
C LEU A 320 2.69 5.53 8.15
N PHE A 321 2.86 6.71 8.74
CA PHE A 321 2.33 7.02 10.06
C PHE A 321 0.80 7.09 10.06
N GLU A 322 0.20 7.78 9.08
CA GLU A 322 -1.26 7.87 8.91
C GLU A 322 -1.92 6.50 8.75
N ALA A 323 -1.25 5.58 8.05
CA ALA A 323 -1.75 4.22 7.87
C ALA A 323 -1.67 3.37 9.16
N ASP A 324 -0.82 3.73 10.11
CA ASP A 324 -0.64 3.02 11.39
C ASP A 324 -1.60 3.50 12.47
N ASP A 325 -1.94 4.78 12.45
CA ASP A 325 -2.90 5.43 13.34
C ASP A 325 -4.07 5.96 12.51
N PRO A 326 -5.00 5.10 12.06
CA PRO A 326 -6.23 5.58 11.47
C PRO A 326 -6.97 6.32 12.59
N ILE A 327 -6.92 7.65 12.55
CA ILE A 327 -7.76 8.51 13.39
C ILE A 327 -9.17 7.90 13.31
N PRO A 328 -9.74 7.39 14.42
CA PRO A 328 -11.05 6.78 14.37
C PRO A 328 -12.02 7.81 13.80
N ASP A 329 -12.81 7.39 12.81
CA ASP A 329 -13.90 8.21 12.29
C ASP A 329 -14.84 8.43 13.49
N PHE A 330 -14.78 9.62 14.09
CA PHE A 330 -15.55 9.97 15.28
C PHE A 330 -17.09 9.88 15.05
N ALA A 331 -17.52 9.58 13.82
CA ALA A 331 -18.88 9.25 13.44
C ALA A 331 -19.42 7.93 14.05
N ASP A 332 -18.56 6.97 14.40
CA ASP A 332 -18.99 5.63 14.89
C ASP A 332 -19.04 5.50 16.42
N LEU A 333 -18.68 6.56 17.16
CA LEU A 333 -18.94 6.60 18.60
C LEU A 333 -20.40 7.03 18.80
N ASP A 334 -21.25 6.09 19.22
CA ASP A 334 -22.64 6.29 19.65
C ASP A 334 -22.70 7.26 20.85
N PHE A 335 -22.45 8.54 20.61
CA PHE A 335 -22.76 9.62 21.53
C PHE A 335 -24.23 9.98 21.34
N PRO A 336 -25.06 9.91 22.40
CA PRO A 336 -26.43 10.39 22.32
C PRO A 336 -26.39 11.90 22.06
N GLY A 337 -26.64 12.31 20.81
CA GLY A 337 -26.68 13.72 20.39
C GLY A 337 -25.60 14.17 19.39
N ALA A 338 -25.15 13.30 18.48
CA ALA A 338 -24.21 13.66 17.43
C ALA A 338 -24.68 14.88 16.61
N LEU A 339 -23.90 15.95 16.70
CA LEU A 339 -24.06 17.21 15.96
C LEU A 339 -23.29 17.12 14.63
N ASP A 340 -23.95 17.48 13.53
CA ASP A 340 -23.43 17.54 12.14
C ASP A 340 -22.37 18.65 11.91
N SER A 341 -21.40 18.85 12.81
CA SER A 341 -20.33 19.84 12.61
C SER A 341 -19.04 19.51 13.35
N PRO A 342 -17.87 20.01 12.88
CA PRO A 342 -16.60 19.85 13.57
C PRO A 342 -16.74 20.32 15.02
N ILE A 343 -16.45 19.40 15.95
CA ILE A 343 -16.66 19.59 17.38
C ILE A 343 -15.76 20.74 17.84
N ASP A 344 -16.38 21.87 18.16
CA ASP A 344 -15.72 22.97 18.86
C ASP A 344 -15.49 22.51 20.31
N LEU A 345 -14.31 21.93 20.57
CA LEU A 345 -13.94 21.36 21.87
C LEU A 345 -14.12 22.35 23.02
N ALA A 346 -14.07 23.65 22.74
CA ALA A 346 -14.28 24.73 23.72
C ALA A 346 -15.76 24.93 24.12
N LYS A 347 -16.71 24.31 23.42
CA LYS A 347 -18.16 24.37 23.71
C LYS A 347 -18.73 23.08 24.29
N LEU A 348 -17.89 22.06 24.48
CA LEU A 348 -18.31 20.83 25.14
C LEU A 348 -18.59 21.10 26.62
N ASP A 349 -19.62 20.44 27.13
CA ASP A 349 -19.85 20.36 28.56
C ASP A 349 -18.58 19.80 29.26
N PRO A 350 -18.09 20.41 30.35
CA PRO A 350 -16.85 20.00 31.02
C PRO A 350 -16.83 18.53 31.47
N GLU A 351 -17.99 17.97 31.81
CA GLU A 351 -18.15 16.58 32.22
C GLU A 351 -18.06 15.63 31.02
N VAL A 352 -18.56 16.06 29.86
CA VAL A 352 -18.40 15.35 28.58
C VAL A 352 -16.95 15.40 28.12
N PHE A 353 -16.29 16.56 28.20
CA PHE A 353 -14.89 16.72 27.84
C PHE A 353 -13.96 15.86 28.72
N ARG A 354 -14.23 15.82 30.03
CA ARG A 354 -13.54 14.90 30.95
C ARG A 354 -13.65 13.45 30.51
N LYS A 355 -14.85 12.98 30.17
CA LYS A 355 -15.07 11.60 29.71
C LYS A 355 -14.30 11.29 28.42
N VAL A 356 -14.25 12.24 27.49
CA VAL A 356 -13.46 12.09 26.25
C VAL A 356 -11.97 11.93 26.57
N LEU A 357 -11.42 12.74 27.48
CA LEU A 357 -10.03 12.60 27.92
C LEU A 357 -9.78 11.26 28.62
N GLU A 358 -10.67 10.84 29.52
CA GLU A 358 -10.56 9.56 30.22
C GLU A 358 -10.62 8.35 29.28
N GLU A 359 -11.49 8.38 28.25
CA GLU A 359 -11.54 7.34 27.23
C GLU A 359 -10.29 7.35 26.33
N SER A 360 -9.77 8.53 25.97
CA SER A 360 -8.53 8.63 25.20
C SER A 360 -7.32 8.04 25.95
N ILE A 361 -7.23 8.31 27.27
CA ILE A 361 -6.20 7.74 28.15
C ILE A 361 -6.31 6.21 28.26
N LYS A 362 -7.52 5.65 28.25
CA LYS A 362 -7.71 4.19 28.25
C LYS A 362 -7.24 3.55 26.95
N TYR A 363 -7.38 4.24 25.83
CA TYR A 363 -7.09 3.68 24.50
C TYR A 363 -5.59 3.56 24.21
N ASP A 364 -4.80 4.59 24.53
CA ASP A 364 -3.35 4.61 24.25
C ASP A 364 -2.45 4.53 25.50
N GLY A 365 -3.06 4.29 26.68
CA GLY A 365 -2.38 4.28 27.96
C GLY A 365 -1.97 5.66 28.49
N GLY A 366 -2.51 6.74 27.92
CA GLY A 366 -2.29 8.12 28.32
C GLY A 366 -1.10 8.80 27.63
N LYS A 367 -0.49 8.19 26.61
CA LYS A 367 0.73 8.71 25.97
C LYS A 367 0.49 10.00 25.19
N SER A 368 -0.53 10.02 24.33
CA SER A 368 -0.92 11.19 23.54
C SER A 368 -1.49 12.27 24.45
N PHE A 369 -2.24 11.87 25.47
CA PHE A 369 -2.74 12.78 26.50
C PHE A 369 -1.59 13.50 27.22
N LEU A 370 -0.54 12.79 27.65
CA LEU A 370 0.62 13.40 28.32
C LEU A 370 1.40 14.33 27.38
N LYS A 371 1.57 13.95 26.12
CA LYS A 371 2.22 14.81 25.11
C LYS A 371 1.48 16.14 24.96
N ASN A 372 0.15 16.09 24.86
CA ASN A 372 -0.69 17.28 24.72
C ASN A 372 -0.73 18.08 26.03
N ALA A 373 -0.81 17.41 27.19
CA ALA A 373 -0.75 18.05 28.50
C ALA A 373 0.56 18.82 28.72
N CYS A 374 1.70 18.28 28.27
CA CYS A 374 2.99 18.99 28.32
C CYS A 374 3.00 20.23 27.43
N GLN A 375 2.36 20.18 26.26
CA GLN A 375 2.22 21.33 25.36
C GLN A 375 1.31 22.41 25.96
N ASP A 376 0.19 22.02 26.57
CA ASP A 376 -0.85 22.95 27.04
C ASP A 376 -0.58 23.52 28.44
N LEU A 377 -0.03 22.73 29.35
CA LEU A 377 0.25 23.11 30.75
C LEU A 377 1.72 23.49 30.98
N GLY A 378 2.61 23.09 30.08
CA GLY A 378 4.05 23.26 30.21
C GLY A 378 4.71 22.18 31.07
N ASP A 379 5.89 21.71 30.63
CA ASP A 379 6.67 20.64 31.26
C ASP A 379 6.94 20.85 32.76
N ALA A 380 7.12 22.11 33.19
CA ALA A 380 7.42 22.44 34.59
C ALA A 380 6.26 22.11 35.53
N LEU A 381 5.02 22.37 35.09
CA LEU A 381 3.81 22.12 35.87
C LEU A 381 3.49 20.62 35.88
N VAL A 382 3.63 19.93 34.74
CA VAL A 382 3.42 18.48 34.64
C VAL A 382 4.37 17.72 35.60
N ARG A 383 5.66 18.10 35.63
CA ARG A 383 6.65 17.51 36.55
C ARG A 383 6.42 17.87 38.02
N GLN A 384 5.74 18.97 38.30
CA GLN A 384 5.33 19.30 39.67
C GLN A 384 4.21 18.37 40.13
N VAL A 385 3.17 18.20 39.31
CA VAL A 385 2.03 17.31 39.59
C VAL A 385 2.51 15.86 39.75
N GLU A 386 3.46 15.41 38.92
CA GLU A 386 4.05 14.07 39.03
C GLU A 386 4.76 13.85 40.38
N ARG A 387 5.51 14.85 40.86
CA ARG A 387 6.19 14.80 42.17
C ARG A 387 5.20 14.81 43.33
N GLU A 388 4.11 15.57 43.22
CA GLU A 388 3.04 15.63 44.23
C GLU A 388 2.26 14.31 44.34
N CYS A 389 2.15 13.56 43.24
CA CYS A 389 1.45 12.27 43.21
C CYS A 389 2.32 11.07 43.61
N ALA A 390 3.58 11.28 44.00
CA ALA A 390 4.49 10.26 44.54
C ALA A 390 4.57 8.95 43.70
N GLY A 391 4.41 9.05 42.38
CA GLY A 391 4.47 7.90 41.46
C GLY A 391 3.16 7.13 41.26
N ASP A 392 2.04 7.53 41.86
CA ASP A 392 0.72 6.98 41.53
C ASP A 392 0.24 7.53 40.18
N SER A 393 0.44 6.72 39.12
CA SER A 393 0.06 7.04 37.75
C SER A 393 -1.43 7.37 37.59
N LYS A 394 -2.32 6.74 38.37
CA LYS A 394 -3.76 6.97 38.28
C LYS A 394 -4.16 8.29 38.94
N ALA A 395 -3.53 8.61 40.07
CA ALA A 395 -3.72 9.91 40.73
C ALA A 395 -3.14 11.06 39.87
N PHE A 396 -1.97 10.83 39.27
CA PHE A 396 -1.30 11.76 38.36
C PHE A 396 -2.16 12.11 37.14
N LEU A 397 -2.65 11.11 36.41
CA LEU A 397 -3.46 11.32 35.21
C LEU A 397 -4.79 12.01 35.53
N ARG A 398 -5.47 11.63 36.63
CA ARG A 398 -6.69 12.32 37.07
C ARG A 398 -6.43 13.80 37.39
N ARG A 399 -5.32 14.09 38.06
CA ARG A 399 -4.97 15.47 38.43
C ARG A 399 -4.67 16.34 37.21
N LEU A 400 -4.04 15.78 36.19
CA LEU A 400 -3.83 16.47 34.91
C LEU A 400 -5.15 16.69 34.16
N VAL A 401 -6.04 15.68 34.11
CA VAL A 401 -7.37 15.84 33.53
C VAL A 401 -8.14 16.95 34.24
N ASP A 402 -8.12 16.98 35.57
CA ASP A 402 -8.74 18.05 36.35
C ASP A 402 -8.20 19.43 35.98
N LEU A 403 -6.87 19.59 35.91
CA LEU A 403 -6.25 20.88 35.57
C LEU A 403 -6.62 21.36 34.16
N ILE A 404 -6.67 20.46 33.18
CA ILE A 404 -7.04 20.80 31.80
C ILE A 404 -8.52 21.16 31.72
N VAL A 405 -9.40 20.40 32.37
CA VAL A 405 -10.84 20.68 32.43
C VAL A 405 -11.10 22.02 33.12
N THR A 406 -10.45 22.31 34.24
CA THR A 406 -10.57 23.59 34.96
C THR A 406 -10.08 24.77 34.11
N LYS A 407 -8.98 24.61 33.37
CA LYS A 407 -8.45 25.66 32.48
C LYS A 407 -9.41 26.01 31.34
N ILE A 408 -10.25 25.07 30.92
CA ILE A 408 -11.29 25.30 29.90
C ILE A 408 -12.52 25.96 30.54
N VAL A 409 -12.91 25.54 31.75
CA VAL A 409 -14.06 26.08 32.50
C VAL A 409 -13.84 27.54 32.92
N ASP A 410 -12.63 27.90 33.35
CA ASP A 410 -12.32 29.26 33.84
C ASP A 410 -12.14 30.28 32.71
N GLY A 411 -12.21 29.85 31.45
CA GLY A 411 -11.88 30.67 30.29
C GLY A 411 -10.39 31.04 30.25
N PHE A 412 -9.87 31.40 29.08
CA PHE A 412 -8.48 31.85 28.93
C PHE A 412 -8.23 33.18 29.67
N SER A 413 -8.07 33.15 31.00
CA SER A 413 -7.38 34.20 31.74
C SER A 413 -5.97 33.70 32.03
N ALA A 414 -4.99 34.32 31.37
CA ALA A 414 -3.59 34.08 31.61
C ALA A 414 -3.25 34.27 33.10
N PRO A 415 -2.38 33.44 33.70
CA PRO A 415 -1.83 33.76 35.00
C PRO A 415 -1.07 35.08 34.92
N ALA A 416 -1.22 35.93 35.93
CA ALA A 416 -0.55 37.22 36.01
C ALA A 416 0.97 37.07 35.82
N PRO A 417 1.64 38.02 35.13
CA PRO A 417 3.07 37.96 34.91
C PRO A 417 3.81 37.93 36.24
N ILE A 418 4.67 36.93 36.42
CA ILE A 418 5.63 36.86 37.52
C ILE A 418 6.52 38.11 37.42
N ALA A 419 6.47 38.96 38.45
CA ALA A 419 7.31 40.14 38.53
C ALA A 419 8.80 39.75 38.42
N PRO A 420 9.62 40.45 37.62
CA PRO A 420 11.02 40.12 37.47
C PRO A 420 11.75 40.25 38.82
N ALA A 421 12.50 39.21 39.17
CA ALA A 421 13.41 39.24 40.31
C ALA A 421 14.38 40.43 40.14
N LYS A 422 14.46 41.28 41.18
CA LYS A 422 15.47 42.34 41.24
C LYS A 422 16.85 41.70 41.20
N ILE A 423 17.55 41.87 40.07
CA ILE A 423 18.97 41.57 39.95
C ILE A 423 19.72 42.55 40.87
N VAL A 424 20.20 42.05 42.00
CA VAL A 424 21.19 42.77 42.81
C VAL A 424 22.50 42.73 42.04
N LYS A 425 23.02 43.90 41.66
CA LYS A 425 24.30 44.03 40.97
C LYS A 425 25.42 43.44 41.84
N PRO A 426 26.37 42.68 41.26
CA PRO A 426 27.53 42.20 41.99
C PRO A 426 28.40 43.40 42.45
N GLN A 427 28.73 43.43 43.73
CA GLN A 427 29.71 44.37 44.27
C GLN A 427 31.08 44.08 43.64
N LYS A 428 31.78 45.14 43.23
CA LYS A 428 33.15 45.07 42.71
C LYS A 428 34.10 44.47 43.75
N PRO A 429 35.09 43.66 43.33
CA PRO A 429 36.11 43.16 44.24
C PRO A 429 36.98 44.32 44.72
N ILE A 430 37.24 44.34 46.03
CA ILE A 430 38.21 45.24 46.66
C ILE A 430 39.60 44.71 46.31
N PRO A 431 40.52 45.53 45.75
CA PRO A 431 41.89 45.12 45.51
C PRO A 431 42.67 45.08 46.83
N GLY A 432 43.33 43.94 47.10
CA GLY A 432 44.31 43.80 48.16
C GLY A 432 43.80 43.09 49.41
N GLN A 433 43.86 41.76 49.38
CA GLN A 433 44.31 40.94 50.52
C GLN A 433 44.64 39.55 49.98
N GLY A 434 45.91 39.18 50.10
CA GLY A 434 46.49 37.98 49.51
C GLY A 434 46.18 36.69 50.27
N ASN A 435 46.44 35.60 49.53
CA ASN A 435 46.78 34.22 49.88
C ASN A 435 46.57 33.73 51.31
N LEU A 436 46.08 32.50 51.44
CA LEU A 436 46.72 31.50 52.32
C LEU A 436 46.22 30.08 51.98
N PHE A 437 47.18 29.21 51.60
CA PHE A 437 47.14 27.73 51.49
C PHE A 437 46.39 27.16 50.26
N ASP A 438 47.00 26.48 49.28
CA ASP A 438 48.16 25.56 49.28
C ASP A 438 48.12 24.53 50.42
N GLU A 439 47.32 23.48 50.22
CA GLU A 439 47.73 22.06 50.20
C GLU A 439 46.67 21.18 49.52
#